data_AF-A0A380H8S0-F1
#
_entry.id   AF-A0A380H8S0-F1
#
_cell.length_a   1.000
_cell.length_b   1.000
_cell.length_c   1.000
_cell.angle_alpha   90.00
_cell.angle_beta   90.00
_cell.angle_gamma   90.00
#
_symmetry.space_group_name_H-M   'P 1'
#
loop_
_entity.id
_entity.type
_entity.pdbx_description
1 polymer ?
#
loop_
_entity_poly.entity_id
_entity_poly.type
_entity_poly.pdbx_seq_one_letter_code
_entity_poly.pdbx_strand_id
1 'polypeptide(L)'
;MEPEKAVMLLIPEPWLYNKSNDKNVRAFYEFYSYLMEPWDGPTMISFCNGDKIGALTDRNGLRPGRYTITKDNFIVFSSEVGVIDVPEENVAFKGQLNSGKLLLVDFLQNKVVENNELKADIANELPYEQWLKENKTSYDLDNIDYQPSEWSDDTLFRLQKQFAYTKEDISKYMTELVTNRKDPIGAMGYDAPIAVLNDKPESLFNYFKQLFAQVTNPPIDAYREKIVTSELSYLGGEGNLLHPDVSALQRIQLKKTVLTEAQLATIDVTRFKVTYLSTLYTDQLENSLTDLGKQAIKAVKNGAKILVLDDKPLVNESGYAMPMLLALSHIHQLLIREGLRMETSLVV
;
A
#
# COMPACT_ATOMS: atom_id res chain seq x y z
N MET A 1 -21.13 4.86 11.75
CA MET A 1 -20.81 4.92 10.31
C MET A 1 -21.79 3.99 9.62
N GLU A 2 -22.50 4.47 8.60
CA GLU A 2 -23.42 3.64 7.81
C GLU A 2 -22.65 2.54 7.05
N PRO A 3 -23.26 1.36 6.82
CA PRO A 3 -22.55 0.23 6.24
C PRO A 3 -22.06 0.49 4.81
N GLU A 4 -22.83 1.23 4.00
CA GLU A 4 -22.43 1.65 2.64
C GLU A 4 -21.13 2.46 2.62
N LYS A 5 -20.95 3.34 3.60
CA LYS A 5 -19.72 4.11 3.75
C LYS A 5 -18.58 3.21 4.19
N ALA A 6 -18.80 2.35 5.19
CA ALA A 6 -17.79 1.43 5.69
C ALA A 6 -17.23 0.52 4.57
N VAL A 7 -18.10 -0.02 3.71
CA VAL A 7 -17.64 -0.87 2.59
C VAL A 7 -16.89 -0.09 1.52
N MET A 8 -17.26 1.19 1.27
CA MET A 8 -16.48 2.07 0.38
C MET A 8 -15.08 2.38 0.94
N LEU A 9 -14.91 2.39 2.26
CA LEU A 9 -13.60 2.60 2.90
C LEU A 9 -12.72 1.35 2.84
N LEU A 10 -13.29 0.19 3.17
CA LEU A 10 -12.55 -1.07 3.25
C LEU A 10 -12.27 -1.65 1.86
N ILE A 11 -13.22 -1.55 0.93
CA ILE A 11 -13.10 -2.08 -0.44
C ILE A 11 -13.27 -0.92 -1.43
N PRO A 12 -12.32 0.04 -1.47
CA PRO A 12 -12.44 1.22 -2.30
C PRO A 12 -12.27 0.86 -3.78
N GLU A 13 -13.05 1.53 -4.62
CA GLU A 13 -12.92 1.39 -6.07
C GLU A 13 -11.61 2.00 -6.59
N PRO A 14 -11.14 1.59 -7.78
CA PRO A 14 -9.98 2.20 -8.41
C PRO A 14 -10.21 3.70 -8.70
N TRP A 15 -9.45 4.56 -8.05
CA TRP A 15 -9.62 6.02 -8.15
C TRP A 15 -8.42 6.75 -8.77
N LEU A 16 -7.19 6.23 -8.60
CA LEU A 16 -5.96 6.95 -8.97
C LEU A 16 -5.89 7.27 -10.47
N TYR A 17 -6.03 6.23 -11.30
CA TYR A 17 -5.93 6.32 -12.76
C TYR A 17 -7.28 6.43 -13.46
N ASN A 18 -8.38 6.35 -12.71
CA ASN A 18 -9.73 6.48 -13.25
C ASN A 18 -10.10 7.96 -13.44
N LYS A 19 -10.38 8.35 -14.69
CA LYS A 19 -10.73 9.72 -15.09
C LYS A 19 -12.24 9.99 -15.09
N SER A 20 -13.06 8.96 -14.94
CA SER A 20 -14.52 9.05 -15.06
C SER A 20 -15.22 9.47 -13.78
N ASN A 21 -14.48 9.66 -12.69
CA ASN A 21 -15.07 9.83 -11.36
C ASN A 21 -15.40 11.30 -11.10
N ASP A 22 -16.55 11.51 -10.46
CA ASP A 22 -16.89 12.73 -9.74
C ASP A 22 -15.68 13.18 -8.87
N LYS A 23 -15.36 14.48 -8.91
CA LYS A 23 -14.19 15.03 -8.21
C LYS A 23 -14.28 14.83 -6.70
N ASN A 24 -15.47 14.95 -6.12
CA ASN A 24 -15.68 14.77 -4.69
C ASN A 24 -15.52 13.30 -4.32
N VAL A 25 -16.03 12.38 -5.14
CA VAL A 25 -15.83 10.94 -4.96
C VAL A 25 -14.35 10.56 -5.05
N ARG A 26 -13.63 11.13 -6.02
CA ARG A 26 -12.17 10.93 -6.12
C ARG A 26 -11.45 11.48 -4.88
N ALA A 27 -11.81 12.67 -4.43
CA ALA A 27 -11.24 13.29 -3.24
C ALA A 27 -11.52 12.48 -1.97
N PHE A 28 -12.72 11.91 -1.85
CA PHE A 28 -13.08 10.98 -0.79
C PHE A 28 -12.11 9.78 -0.75
N TYR A 29 -11.94 9.06 -1.86
CA TYR A 29 -11.03 7.90 -1.86
C TYR A 29 -9.56 8.29 -1.69
N GLU A 30 -9.14 9.41 -2.28
CA GLU A 30 -7.78 9.92 -2.08
C GLU A 30 -7.54 10.21 -0.60
N PHE A 31 -8.46 10.90 0.07
CA PHE A 31 -8.36 11.21 1.50
C PHE A 31 -8.30 9.93 2.35
N TYR A 32 -9.22 8.99 2.17
CA TYR A 32 -9.21 7.76 2.98
C TYR A 32 -8.05 6.84 2.67
N SER A 33 -7.40 6.96 1.51
CA SER A 33 -6.16 6.22 1.25
C SER A 33 -4.99 6.64 2.15
N TYR A 34 -5.08 7.78 2.85
CA TYR A 34 -4.13 8.16 3.92
C TYR A 34 -4.42 7.44 5.25
N LEU A 35 -5.59 6.82 5.41
CA LEU A 35 -6.10 6.31 6.68
C LEU A 35 -6.33 4.80 6.69
N MET A 36 -6.66 4.20 5.55
CA MET A 36 -7.01 2.79 5.43
C MET A 36 -6.44 2.21 4.14
N GLU A 37 -5.72 1.11 4.28
CA GLU A 37 -5.33 0.27 3.16
C GLU A 37 -6.52 -0.56 2.65
N PRO A 38 -6.61 -0.81 1.33
CA PRO A 38 -7.67 -1.64 0.77
C PRO A 38 -7.63 -3.09 1.28
N TRP A 39 -8.80 -3.62 1.62
CA TRP A 39 -9.00 -5.04 1.88
C TRP A 39 -9.23 -5.75 0.54
N ASP A 40 -8.13 -6.12 -0.10
CA ASP A 40 -8.13 -6.62 -1.47
C ASP A 40 -8.33 -8.15 -1.56
N GLY A 41 -8.69 -8.61 -2.76
CA GLY A 41 -8.94 -10.02 -3.09
C GLY A 41 -10.36 -10.24 -3.64
N PRO A 42 -10.61 -11.38 -4.34
CA PRO A 42 -11.88 -11.67 -4.99
C PRO A 42 -13.04 -11.72 -3.99
N THR A 43 -13.88 -10.70 -3.99
CA THR A 43 -14.87 -10.51 -2.93
C THR A 43 -16.20 -10.02 -3.48
N MET A 44 -17.27 -10.64 -2.99
CA MET A 44 -18.63 -10.14 -3.08
C MET A 44 -19.22 -10.15 -1.68
N ILE A 45 -19.53 -8.97 -1.16
CA ILE A 45 -20.16 -8.85 0.15
C ILE A 45 -21.59 -8.37 0.00
N SER A 46 -22.45 -8.89 0.88
CA SER A 46 -23.77 -8.31 1.16
C SER A 46 -23.77 -7.84 2.61
N PHE A 47 -24.40 -6.69 2.87
CA PHE A 47 -24.43 -6.05 4.17
C PHE A 47 -25.83 -5.48 4.43
N CYS A 48 -26.18 -5.32 5.70
CA CYS A 48 -27.48 -4.82 6.14
C CYS A 48 -27.36 -4.15 7.50
N ASN A 49 -28.17 -3.12 7.76
CA ASN A 49 -28.31 -2.48 9.08
C ASN A 49 -29.76 -2.53 9.62
N GLY A 50 -30.64 -3.32 8.99
CA GLY A 50 -32.07 -3.40 9.30
C GLY A 50 -32.93 -2.59 8.35
N ASP A 51 -32.57 -1.33 8.11
CA ASP A 51 -33.32 -0.39 7.24
C ASP A 51 -32.84 -0.41 5.79
N LYS A 52 -31.59 -0.84 5.56
CA LYS A 52 -30.96 -0.92 4.25
C LYS A 52 -30.31 -2.28 4.08
N ILE A 53 -30.32 -2.77 2.85
CA ILE A 53 -29.49 -3.90 2.40
C ILE A 53 -28.67 -3.46 1.19
N GLY A 54 -27.42 -3.87 1.13
CA GLY A 54 -26.56 -3.55 0.00
C GLY A 54 -25.59 -4.65 -0.34
N ALA A 55 -24.93 -4.49 -1.49
CA ALA A 55 -23.92 -5.40 -1.97
C ALA A 55 -22.83 -4.65 -2.75
N LEU A 56 -21.59 -5.09 -2.59
CA LEU A 56 -20.41 -4.53 -3.23
C LEU A 56 -19.53 -5.67 -3.76
N THR A 57 -18.91 -5.45 -4.91
CA THR A 57 -17.85 -6.31 -5.43
C THR A 57 -16.49 -5.64 -5.28
N ASP A 58 -15.43 -6.44 -5.19
CA ASP A 58 -14.06 -5.95 -5.17
C ASP A 58 -13.72 -5.04 -6.37
N ARG A 59 -12.61 -4.32 -6.25
CA ARG A 59 -12.13 -3.36 -7.25
C ARG A 59 -11.87 -3.93 -8.64
N ASN A 60 -11.75 -5.25 -8.77
CA ASN A 60 -11.53 -5.93 -10.05
C ASN A 60 -12.80 -6.62 -10.53
N GLY A 61 -13.85 -6.70 -9.70
CA GLY A 61 -15.10 -7.37 -10.05
C GLY A 61 -14.92 -8.88 -10.25
N LEU A 62 -14.07 -9.53 -9.43
CA LEU A 62 -13.65 -10.92 -9.64
C LEU A 62 -14.71 -11.94 -9.23
N ARG A 63 -15.76 -11.50 -8.53
CA ARG A 63 -16.91 -12.34 -8.17
C ARG A 63 -18.17 -11.83 -8.87
N PRO A 64 -19.01 -12.73 -9.44
CA PRO A 64 -20.23 -12.33 -10.11
C PRO A 64 -21.31 -11.96 -9.09
N GLY A 65 -22.03 -10.88 -9.37
CA GLY A 65 -23.22 -10.48 -8.62
C GLY A 65 -24.30 -10.01 -9.56
N ARG A 66 -25.47 -10.61 -9.45
CA ARG A 66 -26.60 -10.44 -10.36
C ARG A 66 -27.81 -10.06 -9.54
N TYR A 67 -28.62 -9.14 -10.07
CA TYR A 67 -29.90 -8.82 -9.45
C TYR A 67 -31.03 -8.70 -10.45
N THR A 68 -32.23 -9.09 -10.02
CA THR A 68 -33.48 -8.92 -10.75
C THR A 68 -34.44 -8.12 -9.89
N ILE A 69 -35.03 -7.08 -10.45
CA ILE A 69 -36.08 -6.28 -9.84
C ILE A 69 -37.39 -6.63 -10.54
N THR A 70 -38.44 -6.91 -9.76
CA THR A 70 -39.78 -7.22 -10.28
C THR A 70 -40.67 -5.98 -10.32
N LYS A 71 -41.79 -6.04 -11.06
CA LYS A 71 -42.78 -4.96 -11.09
C LYS A 71 -43.55 -4.82 -9.76
N ASP A 72 -43.56 -5.89 -8.97
CA ASP A 72 -44.14 -5.94 -7.61
C ASP A 72 -43.17 -5.43 -6.52
N ASN A 73 -42.10 -4.72 -6.90
CA ASN A 73 -41.12 -4.13 -5.99
C ASN A 73 -40.33 -5.14 -5.13
N PHE A 74 -40.07 -6.35 -5.67
CA PHE A 74 -39.10 -7.29 -5.10
C PHE A 74 -37.75 -7.18 -5.78
N ILE A 75 -36.68 -7.40 -5.02
CA ILE A 75 -35.33 -7.55 -5.54
C ILE A 75 -34.78 -8.93 -5.16
N VAL A 76 -34.23 -9.63 -6.14
CA VAL A 76 -33.50 -10.89 -5.95
C VAL A 76 -32.05 -10.62 -6.30
N PHE A 77 -31.13 -10.79 -5.36
CA PHE A 77 -29.69 -10.67 -5.56
C PHE A 77 -28.99 -12.01 -5.28
N SER A 78 -28.11 -12.44 -6.17
CA SER A 78 -27.36 -13.69 -6.04
C SER A 78 -26.08 -13.66 -6.88
N SER A 79 -25.18 -14.61 -6.65
CA SER A 79 -24.00 -14.83 -7.49
C SER A 79 -24.36 -15.29 -8.90
N GLU A 80 -25.54 -15.90 -9.07
CA GLU A 80 -26.02 -16.47 -10.33
C GLU A 80 -27.43 -15.96 -10.67
N VAL A 81 -27.82 -16.10 -11.94
CA VAL A 81 -29.19 -15.84 -12.41
C VAL A 81 -30.01 -17.14 -12.35
N GLY A 82 -31.33 -17.01 -12.19
CA GLY A 82 -32.23 -18.18 -12.19
C GLY A 82 -32.26 -18.97 -10.87
N VAL A 83 -31.76 -18.38 -9.78
CA VAL A 83 -31.85 -18.98 -8.44
C VAL A 83 -33.27 -18.95 -7.84
N ILE A 84 -34.09 -18.01 -8.32
CA ILE A 84 -35.50 -17.88 -7.98
C ILE A 84 -36.26 -17.67 -9.29
N ASP A 85 -37.31 -18.44 -9.50
CA ASP A 85 -38.19 -18.30 -10.66
C ASP A 85 -38.98 -17.00 -10.57
N VAL A 86 -38.78 -16.12 -11.54
CA VAL A 86 -39.54 -14.88 -11.71
C VAL A 86 -40.17 -14.92 -13.11
N PRO A 87 -41.51 -14.87 -13.24
CA PRO A 87 -42.16 -14.79 -14.55
C PRO A 87 -41.62 -13.62 -15.37
N GLU A 88 -41.27 -13.84 -16.64
CA GLU A 88 -40.60 -12.82 -17.45
C GLU A 88 -41.48 -11.57 -17.62
N GLU A 89 -42.80 -11.72 -17.67
CA GLU A 89 -43.76 -10.61 -17.68
C GLU A 89 -43.72 -9.74 -16.42
N ASN A 90 -43.22 -10.26 -15.30
CA ASN A 90 -43.08 -9.55 -14.02
C ASN A 90 -41.67 -8.97 -13.81
N VAL A 91 -40.72 -9.22 -14.73
CA VAL A 91 -39.39 -8.62 -14.65
C VAL A 91 -39.48 -7.13 -15.00
N ALA A 92 -39.01 -6.26 -14.11
CA ALA A 92 -38.84 -4.84 -14.36
C ALA A 92 -37.41 -4.51 -14.83
N PHE A 93 -36.40 -5.11 -14.20
CA PHE A 93 -34.99 -4.88 -14.53
C PHE A 93 -34.10 -6.08 -14.18
N LYS A 94 -33.09 -6.35 -15.02
CA LYS A 94 -32.01 -7.32 -14.74
C LYS A 94 -30.67 -6.60 -14.79
N GLY A 95 -29.90 -6.71 -13.72
CA GLY A 95 -28.63 -6.01 -13.53
C GLY A 95 -27.50 -6.91 -13.06
N GLN A 96 -26.29 -6.34 -13.10
CA GLN A 96 -25.08 -6.94 -12.54
C GLN A 96 -24.29 -5.90 -11.74
N LEU A 97 -23.52 -6.38 -10.77
CA LEU A 97 -22.48 -5.63 -10.09
C LEU A 97 -21.19 -5.74 -10.91
N ASN A 98 -20.72 -4.59 -11.39
CA ASN A 98 -19.40 -4.46 -12.01
C ASN A 98 -18.40 -3.97 -10.97
N SER A 99 -17.10 -4.05 -11.28
CA SER A 99 -16.03 -3.43 -10.49
C SER A 99 -16.42 -2.04 -9.97
N GLY A 100 -16.27 -1.84 -8.66
CA GLY A 100 -16.56 -0.59 -7.97
C GLY A 100 -18.05 -0.26 -7.79
N LYS A 101 -18.99 -0.98 -8.40
CA LYS A 101 -20.43 -0.67 -8.28
C LYS A 101 -20.99 -1.15 -6.94
N LEU A 102 -21.68 -0.24 -6.25
CA LEU A 102 -22.42 -0.46 -5.01
C LEU A 102 -23.91 -0.55 -5.32
N LEU A 103 -24.55 -1.65 -4.92
CA LEU A 103 -26.01 -1.77 -4.88
C LEU A 103 -26.47 -1.44 -3.47
N LEU A 104 -27.46 -0.56 -3.32
CA LEU A 104 -28.09 -0.27 -2.04
C LEU A 104 -29.61 -0.20 -2.23
N VAL A 105 -30.33 -0.84 -1.34
CA VAL A 105 -31.79 -0.83 -1.26
C VAL A 105 -32.16 -0.22 0.07
N ASP A 106 -32.93 0.85 0.02
CA ASP A 106 -33.44 1.55 1.19
C ASP A 106 -34.93 1.20 1.38
N PHE A 107 -35.23 0.49 2.47
CA PHE A 107 -36.59 0.03 2.76
C PHE A 107 -37.48 1.15 3.30
N LEU A 108 -36.91 2.19 3.91
CA LEU A 108 -37.67 3.35 4.37
C LEU A 108 -38.13 4.20 3.18
N GLN A 109 -37.27 4.35 2.18
CA GLN A 109 -37.58 5.08 0.94
C GLN A 109 -38.25 4.20 -0.12
N ASN A 110 -38.32 2.88 0.09
CA ASN A 110 -38.81 1.89 -0.88
C ASN A 110 -38.15 2.02 -2.26
N LYS A 111 -36.83 2.29 -2.29
CA LYS A 111 -36.10 2.53 -3.54
C LYS A 111 -34.75 1.80 -3.58
N VAL A 112 -34.35 1.41 -4.78
CA VAL A 112 -32.95 1.08 -5.08
C VAL A 112 -32.22 2.40 -5.31
N VAL A 113 -31.21 2.68 -4.49
CA VAL A 113 -30.41 3.91 -4.59
C VAL A 113 -29.44 3.79 -5.75
N GLU A 114 -29.36 4.82 -6.58
CA GLU A 114 -28.43 4.85 -7.72
C GLU A 114 -26.98 4.96 -7.21
N ASN A 115 -26.05 4.26 -7.86
CA ASN A 115 -24.67 4.12 -7.38
C ASN A 115 -23.90 5.44 -7.34
N ASN A 116 -24.04 6.29 -8.37
CA ASN A 116 -23.33 7.56 -8.43
C ASN A 116 -23.94 8.58 -7.47
N GLU A 117 -25.27 8.62 -7.35
CA GLU A 117 -26.00 9.41 -6.34
C GLU A 117 -25.50 9.04 -4.94
N LEU A 118 -25.52 7.75 -4.58
CA LEU A 118 -25.08 7.27 -3.28
C LEU A 118 -23.64 7.66 -2.94
N LYS A 119 -22.72 7.45 -3.89
CA LYS A 119 -21.31 7.79 -3.70
C LYS A 119 -21.09 9.29 -3.59
N ALA A 120 -21.80 10.08 -4.39
CA ALA A 120 -21.74 11.53 -4.33
C ALA A 120 -22.23 12.03 -2.97
N ASP A 121 -23.35 11.52 -2.46
CA ASP A 121 -23.87 11.88 -1.14
C ASP A 121 -22.86 11.61 -0.02
N ILE A 122 -22.28 10.40 -0.01
CA ILE A 122 -21.24 10.01 0.97
C ILE A 122 -19.98 10.88 0.83
N ALA A 123 -19.56 11.14 -0.40
CA ALA A 123 -18.39 11.96 -0.69
C ALA A 123 -18.60 13.46 -0.36
N ASN A 124 -19.85 13.91 -0.28
CA ASN A 124 -20.20 15.28 0.08
C ASN A 124 -20.43 15.48 1.59
N GLU A 125 -20.37 14.42 2.41
CA GLU A 125 -20.51 14.53 3.88
C GLU A 125 -19.46 15.44 4.52
N LEU A 126 -18.25 15.48 3.94
CA LEU A 126 -17.12 16.30 4.40
C LEU A 126 -16.41 16.94 3.21
N PRO A 127 -15.74 18.09 3.40
CA PRO A 127 -15.12 18.83 2.30
C PRO A 127 -13.74 18.24 1.91
N TYR A 128 -13.69 16.96 1.52
CA TYR A 128 -12.44 16.24 1.24
C TYR A 128 -11.57 16.91 0.17
N GLU A 129 -12.18 17.45 -0.90
CA GLU A 129 -11.44 18.15 -1.96
C GLU A 129 -10.73 19.40 -1.41
N GLN A 130 -11.44 20.17 -0.58
CA GLN A 130 -10.87 21.35 0.07
C GLN A 130 -9.74 20.95 1.03
N TRP A 131 -9.96 19.93 1.86
CA TRP A 131 -8.95 19.43 2.79
C TRP A 131 -7.66 19.01 2.07
N LEU A 132 -7.79 18.22 1.00
CA LEU A 132 -6.66 17.82 0.17
C LEU A 132 -5.96 19.03 -0.44
N LYS A 133 -6.70 19.98 -1.00
CA LYS A 133 -6.11 21.17 -1.63
C LYS A 133 -5.33 22.05 -0.64
N GLU A 134 -5.84 22.22 0.57
CA GLU A 134 -5.29 23.15 1.56
C GLU A 134 -4.21 22.52 2.46
N ASN A 135 -4.28 21.21 2.72
CA ASN A 135 -3.49 20.57 3.78
C ASN A 135 -2.55 19.46 3.28
N LYS A 136 -2.73 18.97 2.04
CA LYS A 136 -1.87 17.93 1.50
C LYS A 136 -0.44 18.43 1.38
N THR A 137 0.48 17.70 2.00
CA THR A 137 1.91 17.98 1.85
C THR A 137 2.36 17.53 0.46
N SER A 138 2.80 18.48 -0.37
CA SER A 138 3.29 18.21 -1.72
C SER A 138 4.77 18.54 -1.82
N TYR A 139 5.59 17.51 -2.05
CA TYR A 139 6.97 17.66 -2.49
C TYR A 139 7.03 17.28 -3.96
N ASP A 140 7.73 18.09 -4.76
CA ASP A 140 7.95 17.78 -6.17
C ASP A 140 9.13 16.81 -6.35
N LEU A 141 8.97 15.60 -5.80
CA LEU A 141 10.05 14.62 -5.72
C LEU A 141 10.49 14.11 -7.10
N ASP A 142 9.61 14.18 -8.10
CA ASP A 142 9.91 13.70 -9.45
C ASP A 142 10.85 14.62 -10.23
N ASN A 143 10.93 15.90 -9.86
CA ASN A 143 11.76 16.91 -10.51
C ASN A 143 13.07 17.18 -9.76
N ILE A 144 13.45 16.32 -8.83
CA ILE A 144 14.72 16.40 -8.12
C ILE A 144 15.79 15.71 -8.96
N ASP A 145 16.81 16.48 -9.35
CA ASP A 145 17.96 15.96 -10.07
C ASP A 145 18.71 14.91 -9.24
N TYR A 146 19.13 13.83 -9.91
CA TYR A 146 20.00 12.84 -9.31
C TYR A 146 21.33 13.46 -8.90
N GLN A 147 21.72 13.22 -7.65
CA GLN A 147 23.02 13.62 -7.12
C GLN A 147 23.91 12.37 -6.97
N PRO A 148 25.04 12.29 -7.70
CA PRO A 148 25.96 11.18 -7.54
C PRO A 148 26.64 11.22 -6.17
N SER A 149 26.93 10.05 -5.62
CA SER A 149 27.79 9.93 -4.44
C SER A 149 29.23 10.34 -4.77
N GLU A 150 29.90 11.03 -3.85
CA GLU A 150 31.33 11.39 -3.97
C GLU A 150 32.28 10.27 -3.50
N TRP A 151 31.86 9.01 -3.56
CA TRP A 151 32.64 7.87 -3.07
C TRP A 151 33.82 7.57 -3.99
N SER A 152 34.98 7.27 -3.41
CA SER A 152 36.12 6.74 -4.16
C SER A 152 35.86 5.30 -4.62
N ASP A 153 36.50 4.89 -5.72
CA ASP A 153 36.42 3.52 -6.24
C ASP A 153 36.81 2.47 -5.18
N ASP A 154 37.82 2.77 -4.36
CA ASP A 154 38.25 1.89 -3.26
C ASP A 154 37.16 1.73 -2.19
N THR A 155 36.46 2.82 -1.86
CA THR A 155 35.36 2.82 -0.90
C THR A 155 34.18 2.02 -1.43
N LEU A 156 33.79 2.29 -2.68
CA LEU A 156 32.72 1.57 -3.35
C LEU A 156 33.01 0.06 -3.42
N PHE A 157 34.22 -0.31 -3.84
CA PHE A 157 34.62 -1.71 -3.95
C PHE A 157 34.67 -2.42 -2.59
N ARG A 158 35.13 -1.74 -1.54
CA ARG A 158 35.09 -2.25 -0.17
C ARG A 158 33.65 -2.53 0.28
N LEU A 159 32.73 -1.58 0.09
CA LEU A 159 31.34 -1.73 0.48
C LEU A 159 30.64 -2.84 -0.32
N GLN A 160 30.87 -2.92 -1.64
CA GLN A 160 30.35 -4.01 -2.48
C GLN A 160 30.77 -5.38 -1.94
N LYS A 161 32.05 -5.55 -1.57
CA LYS A 161 32.52 -6.79 -0.94
C LYS A 161 31.87 -7.06 0.41
N GLN A 162 31.71 -6.03 1.23
CA GLN A 162 31.13 -6.17 2.56
C GLN A 162 29.66 -6.59 2.51
N PHE A 163 28.90 -6.10 1.53
CA PHE A 163 27.52 -6.52 1.26
C PHE A 163 27.42 -7.73 0.31
N ALA A 164 28.55 -8.38 0.01
CA ALA A 164 28.64 -9.57 -0.82
C ALA A 164 28.11 -9.43 -2.27
N TYR A 165 28.12 -8.21 -2.83
CA TYR A 165 27.83 -8.01 -4.26
C TYR A 165 28.85 -8.74 -5.12
N THR A 166 28.35 -9.54 -6.05
CA THR A 166 29.18 -10.29 -6.99
C THR A 166 29.30 -9.56 -8.33
N LYS A 167 30.27 -9.97 -9.15
CA LYS A 167 30.37 -9.49 -10.53
C LYS A 167 29.11 -9.80 -11.34
N GLU A 168 28.43 -10.90 -11.03
CA GLU A 168 27.20 -11.31 -11.72
C GLU A 168 26.04 -10.39 -11.36
N ASP A 169 25.87 -10.04 -10.08
CA ASP A 169 24.85 -9.07 -9.63
C ASP A 169 25.03 -7.73 -10.32
N ILE A 170 26.28 -7.27 -10.44
CA ILE A 170 26.58 -6.00 -11.11
C ILE A 170 26.33 -6.10 -12.63
N SER A 171 26.92 -7.09 -13.30
CA SER A 171 26.95 -7.16 -14.76
C SER A 171 25.66 -7.68 -15.40
N LYS A 172 25.02 -8.71 -14.82
CA LYS A 172 23.82 -9.33 -15.38
C LYS A 172 22.52 -8.74 -14.84
N TYR A 173 22.53 -8.24 -13.60
CA TYR A 173 21.32 -7.67 -13.00
C TYR A 173 21.32 -6.14 -13.02
N MET A 174 22.19 -5.49 -12.26
CA MET A 174 22.15 -4.03 -12.09
C MET A 174 22.41 -3.27 -13.39
N THR A 175 23.39 -3.69 -14.20
CA THR A 175 23.69 -3.04 -15.48
C THR A 175 22.50 -3.13 -16.42
N GLU A 176 21.87 -4.31 -16.55
CA GLU A 176 20.70 -4.49 -17.41
C GLU A 176 19.49 -3.67 -16.94
N LEU A 177 19.23 -3.62 -15.62
CA LEU A 177 18.17 -2.79 -15.04
C LEU A 177 18.34 -1.32 -15.42
N VAL A 178 19.56 -0.78 -15.30
CA VAL A 178 19.84 0.64 -15.58
C VAL A 178 19.80 0.94 -17.07
N THR A 179 20.41 0.12 -17.92
CA THR A 179 20.49 0.39 -19.36
C THR A 179 19.16 0.12 -20.07
N ASN A 180 18.48 -0.97 -19.73
CA ASN A 180 17.25 -1.40 -20.42
C ASN A 180 15.97 -0.92 -19.74
N ARG A 181 16.04 -0.45 -18.48
CA ARG A 181 14.90 0.04 -17.68
C ARG A 181 13.78 -0.98 -17.54
N LYS A 182 14.14 -2.25 -17.48
CA LYS A 182 13.26 -3.40 -17.31
C LYS A 182 13.99 -4.47 -16.53
N ASP A 183 13.24 -5.34 -15.87
CA ASP A 183 13.83 -6.48 -15.18
C ASP A 183 14.62 -7.38 -16.17
N PRO A 184 15.83 -7.81 -15.80
CA PRO A 184 16.63 -8.77 -16.55
C PRO A 184 15.83 -10.05 -16.79
N ILE A 185 15.92 -10.60 -18.01
CA ILE A 185 15.22 -11.83 -18.38
C ILE A 185 16.24 -12.95 -18.51
N GLY A 186 16.04 -14.02 -17.74
CA GLY A 186 16.80 -15.27 -17.83
C GLY A 186 15.95 -16.43 -18.36
N ALA A 187 16.59 -17.58 -18.52
CA ALA A 187 15.95 -18.85 -18.84
C ALA A 187 16.56 -19.97 -17.96
N MET A 188 15.95 -21.15 -18.00
CA MET A 188 16.26 -22.30 -17.13
C MET A 188 15.82 -22.12 -15.67
N GLY A 189 15.88 -23.21 -14.91
CA GLY A 189 15.57 -23.20 -13.48
C GLY A 189 16.75 -22.68 -12.65
N TYR A 190 16.47 -22.31 -11.40
CA TYR A 190 17.48 -21.96 -10.41
C TYR A 190 18.12 -23.24 -9.87
N ASP A 191 19.39 -23.49 -10.22
CA ASP A 191 20.13 -24.73 -9.92
C ASP A 191 21.07 -24.61 -8.72
N ALA A 192 21.17 -23.42 -8.11
CA ALA A 192 21.92 -23.24 -6.88
C ALA A 192 21.21 -23.91 -5.68
N PRO A 193 21.96 -24.38 -4.67
CA PRO A 193 21.37 -24.88 -3.43
C PRO A 193 20.43 -23.84 -2.81
N ILE A 194 19.39 -24.31 -2.11
CA ILE A 194 18.60 -23.41 -1.27
C ILE A 194 19.50 -22.76 -0.22
N ALA A 195 19.20 -21.51 0.15
CA ALA A 195 20.14 -20.66 0.90
C ALA A 195 20.74 -21.31 2.17
N VAL A 196 19.93 -22.07 2.92
CA VAL A 196 20.37 -22.78 4.15
C VAL A 196 21.35 -23.93 3.90
N LEU A 197 21.39 -24.48 2.69
CA LEU A 197 22.28 -25.58 2.28
C LEU A 197 23.46 -25.09 1.43
N ASN A 198 23.57 -23.79 1.17
CA ASN A 198 24.64 -23.27 0.36
C ASN A 198 25.92 -23.13 1.21
N ASP A 199 27.05 -23.63 0.70
CA ASP A 199 28.35 -23.49 1.35
C ASP A 199 28.91 -22.06 1.27
N LYS A 200 28.32 -21.21 0.41
CA LYS A 200 28.68 -19.80 0.26
C LYS A 200 27.81 -18.92 1.18
N PRO A 201 28.32 -17.75 1.63
CA PRO A 201 27.51 -16.77 2.33
C PRO A 201 26.31 -16.34 1.49
N GLU A 202 25.13 -16.40 2.08
CA GLU A 202 23.87 -16.06 1.44
C GLU A 202 23.24 -14.82 2.05
N SER A 203 22.65 -14.00 1.19
CA SER A 203 21.88 -12.84 1.64
C SER A 203 20.62 -13.28 2.38
N LEU A 204 20.23 -12.56 3.43
CA LEU A 204 19.01 -12.86 4.18
C LEU A 204 17.78 -12.87 3.26
N PHE A 205 17.75 -12.06 2.21
CA PHE A 205 16.67 -12.03 1.22
C PHE A 205 16.46 -13.39 0.54
N ASN A 206 17.49 -14.21 0.37
CA ASN A 206 17.39 -15.51 -0.32
C ASN A 206 16.66 -16.59 0.52
N TYR A 207 16.48 -16.36 1.81
CA TYR A 207 15.69 -17.21 2.70
C TYR A 207 14.18 -16.95 2.58
N PHE A 208 13.79 -15.78 2.05
CA PHE A 208 12.39 -15.43 1.84
C PHE A 208 11.99 -15.75 0.40
N LYS A 209 10.91 -16.51 0.24
CA LYS A 209 10.34 -16.84 -1.06
C LYS A 209 9.04 -16.09 -1.26
N GLN A 210 8.89 -15.44 -2.41
CA GLN A 210 7.68 -14.72 -2.75
C GLN A 210 6.51 -15.70 -2.79
N LEU A 211 5.47 -15.39 -2.03
CA LEU A 211 4.20 -16.10 -2.16
C LEU A 211 3.52 -15.64 -3.44
N PHE A 212 2.76 -16.54 -4.05
CA PHE A 212 1.96 -16.22 -5.21
C PHE A 212 0.63 -16.95 -5.14
N ALA A 213 -0.38 -16.34 -5.74
CA ALA A 213 -1.73 -16.88 -5.73
C ALA A 213 -1.86 -18.01 -6.75
N GLN A 214 -2.46 -19.12 -6.33
CA GLN A 214 -2.81 -20.25 -7.18
C GLN A 214 -4.21 -20.73 -6.82
N VAL A 215 -5.08 -20.90 -7.82
CA VAL A 215 -6.44 -21.46 -7.70
C VAL A 215 -7.42 -20.62 -6.87
N THR A 216 -7.11 -20.30 -5.61
CA THR A 216 -7.99 -19.61 -4.65
C THR A 216 -8.34 -18.18 -5.07
N ASN A 217 -7.37 -17.48 -5.63
CA ASN A 217 -7.49 -16.13 -6.15
C ASN A 217 -6.60 -15.99 -7.40
N PRO A 218 -7.06 -15.26 -8.43
CA PRO A 218 -6.26 -15.06 -9.64
C PRO A 218 -5.17 -14.00 -9.41
N PRO A 219 -3.98 -14.15 -10.03
CA PRO A 219 -3.05 -13.03 -10.16
C PRO A 219 -3.62 -11.95 -11.08
N ILE A 220 -3.12 -10.72 -10.95
CA ILE A 220 -3.52 -9.56 -11.75
C ILE A 220 -2.43 -9.24 -12.77
N ASP A 221 -2.81 -8.81 -13.97
CA ASP A 221 -1.87 -8.29 -14.97
C ASP A 221 -1.53 -6.82 -14.68
N ALA A 222 -0.39 -6.57 -14.04
CA ALA A 222 0.04 -5.21 -13.67
C ALA A 222 0.25 -4.26 -14.87
N TYR A 223 0.42 -4.78 -16.09
CA TYR A 223 0.58 -3.96 -17.30
C TYR A 223 -0.76 -3.64 -17.95
N ARG A 224 -1.59 -4.65 -18.17
CA ARG A 224 -2.88 -4.50 -18.87
C ARG A 224 -3.96 -3.94 -17.96
N GLU A 225 -3.94 -4.30 -16.69
CA GLU A 225 -4.91 -3.88 -15.68
C GLU A 225 -4.33 -2.79 -14.77
N LYS A 226 -3.41 -1.98 -15.28
CA LYS A 226 -2.75 -0.91 -14.50
C LYS A 226 -3.73 0.01 -13.77
N ILE A 227 -4.93 0.22 -14.33
CA ILE A 227 -5.98 1.08 -13.75
C ILE A 227 -6.41 0.66 -12.34
N VAL A 228 -6.32 -0.64 -11.98
CA VAL A 228 -6.70 -1.18 -10.67
C VAL A 228 -5.52 -1.31 -9.69
N THR A 229 -4.30 -1.09 -10.17
CA THR A 229 -3.06 -1.16 -9.38
C THR A 229 -2.62 0.22 -8.89
N SER A 230 -1.79 0.26 -7.84
CA SER A 230 -1.18 1.50 -7.35
C SER A 230 0.12 1.21 -6.61
N GLU A 231 1.10 2.09 -6.77
CA GLU A 231 2.38 2.08 -6.05
C GLU A 231 2.46 3.20 -5.00
N LEU A 232 1.32 3.87 -4.72
CA LEU A 232 1.27 4.94 -3.75
C LEU A 232 1.69 4.44 -2.37
N SER A 233 2.50 5.23 -1.69
CA SER A 233 2.90 4.98 -0.31
C SER A 233 2.89 6.28 0.50
N TYR A 234 2.92 6.16 1.82
CA TYR A 234 2.75 7.29 2.73
C TYR A 234 3.84 7.30 3.81
N LEU A 235 4.49 8.46 3.99
CA LEU A 235 5.43 8.69 5.09
C LEU A 235 4.84 9.60 6.15
N GLY A 236 4.95 9.22 7.42
CA GLY A 236 4.39 9.93 8.56
C GLY A 236 3.37 9.10 9.32
N GLY A 237 3.02 9.57 10.52
CA GLY A 237 2.02 8.94 11.37
C GLY A 237 0.63 8.94 10.75
N GLU A 238 -0.13 7.89 11.03
CA GLU A 238 -1.51 7.70 10.58
C GLU A 238 -2.47 8.58 11.39
N GLY A 239 -3.57 8.98 10.74
CA GLY A 239 -4.63 9.75 11.39
C GLY A 239 -5.67 8.85 12.06
N ASN A 240 -6.75 9.46 12.55
CA ASN A 240 -7.86 8.73 13.17
C ASN A 240 -8.90 8.34 12.11
N LEU A 241 -9.05 7.04 11.84
CA LEU A 241 -10.04 6.53 10.90
C LEU A 241 -11.50 6.79 11.33
N LEU A 242 -11.80 6.71 12.63
CA LEU A 242 -13.16 6.86 13.15
C LEU A 242 -13.61 8.31 13.22
N HIS A 243 -12.64 9.22 13.37
CA HIS A 243 -12.84 10.66 13.43
C HIS A 243 -11.91 11.35 12.42
N PRO A 244 -12.22 11.23 11.11
CA PRO A 244 -11.37 11.76 10.06
C PRO A 244 -11.33 13.30 10.10
N ASP A 245 -10.11 13.84 10.06
CA ASP A 245 -9.85 15.28 9.94
C ASP A 245 -8.59 15.54 9.11
N VAL A 246 -8.21 16.81 8.97
CA VAL A 246 -7.03 17.23 8.20
C VAL A 246 -5.70 16.72 8.75
N SER A 247 -5.65 16.19 9.98
CA SER A 247 -4.42 15.61 10.55
C SER A 247 -3.95 14.38 9.76
N ALA A 248 -4.87 13.65 9.11
CA ALA A 248 -4.55 12.53 8.22
C ALA A 248 -3.62 12.94 7.06
N LEU A 249 -3.67 14.22 6.66
CA LEU A 249 -2.88 14.79 5.58
C LEU A 249 -1.50 15.31 6.03
N GLN A 250 -1.18 15.17 7.32
CA GLN A 250 0.18 15.38 7.87
C GLN A 250 1.11 14.20 7.55
N ARG A 251 0.99 13.68 6.33
CA ARG A 251 1.80 12.61 5.75
C ARG A 251 2.26 13.04 4.38
N ILE A 252 3.34 12.42 3.91
CA ILE A 252 3.89 12.62 2.59
C ILE A 252 3.38 11.50 1.71
N GLN A 253 2.58 11.84 0.70
CA GLN A 253 2.18 10.88 -0.32
C GLN A 253 3.31 10.74 -1.36
N LEU A 254 3.86 9.54 -1.46
CA LEU A 254 4.86 9.19 -2.45
C LEU A 254 4.20 8.47 -3.62
N LYS A 255 4.66 8.77 -4.84
CA LYS A 255 4.22 8.05 -6.04
C LYS A 255 4.77 6.62 -6.12
N LYS A 256 5.92 6.38 -5.48
CA LYS A 256 6.67 5.12 -5.46
C LYS A 256 7.31 4.95 -4.10
N THR A 257 7.63 3.71 -3.74
CA THR A 257 8.30 3.36 -2.48
C THR A 257 9.82 3.56 -2.51
N VAL A 258 10.41 3.73 -3.69
CA VAL A 258 11.85 3.94 -3.88
C VAL A 258 12.13 5.44 -3.92
N LEU A 259 13.09 5.87 -3.09
CA LEU A 259 13.56 7.25 -3.00
C LEU A 259 15.07 7.32 -3.22
N THR A 260 15.54 8.39 -3.86
CA THR A 260 16.96 8.73 -3.87
C THR A 260 17.33 9.49 -2.59
N GLU A 261 18.62 9.52 -2.24
CA GLU A 261 19.10 10.34 -1.12
C GLU A 261 18.73 11.82 -1.29
N ALA A 262 18.82 12.34 -2.52
CA ALA A 262 18.44 13.72 -2.83
C ALA A 262 16.94 13.96 -2.58
N GLN A 263 16.08 13.01 -2.94
CA GLN A 263 14.64 13.09 -2.65
C GLN A 263 14.37 13.06 -1.14
N LEU A 264 15.00 12.13 -0.42
CA LEU A 264 14.87 12.03 1.04
C LEU A 264 15.32 13.31 1.75
N ALA A 265 16.40 13.95 1.28
CA ALA A 265 16.93 15.20 1.83
C ALA A 265 16.00 16.41 1.66
N THR A 266 15.05 16.38 0.72
CA THR A 266 14.05 17.46 0.56
C THR A 266 12.91 17.40 1.57
N ILE A 267 12.74 16.26 2.25
CA ILE A 267 11.72 16.11 3.28
C ILE A 267 12.05 17.04 4.45
N ASP A 268 11.03 17.76 4.93
CA ASP A 268 11.18 18.68 6.06
C ASP A 268 11.48 17.89 7.35
N VAL A 269 12.77 17.80 7.67
CA VAL A 269 13.31 17.11 8.85
C VAL A 269 12.71 17.65 10.14
N THR A 270 12.38 18.95 10.20
CA THR A 270 11.86 19.57 11.41
C THR A 270 10.38 19.24 11.60
N ARG A 271 9.57 19.40 10.54
CA ARG A 271 8.13 19.13 10.57
C ARG A 271 7.82 17.65 10.84
N PHE A 272 8.53 16.73 10.18
CA PHE A 272 8.33 15.29 10.35
C PHE A 272 9.22 14.66 11.43
N LYS A 273 10.09 15.47 12.06
CA LYS A 273 11.07 15.01 13.05
C LYS A 273 11.78 13.74 12.56
N VAL A 274 12.33 13.83 11.35
CA VAL A 274 13.03 12.72 10.70
C VAL A 274 14.23 12.34 11.57
N THR A 275 14.26 11.10 12.04
CA THR A 275 15.31 10.61 12.95
C THR A 275 16.07 9.48 12.28
N TYR A 276 17.38 9.69 12.09
CA TYR A 276 18.28 8.68 11.56
C TYR A 276 18.75 7.76 12.69
N LEU A 277 18.64 6.46 12.47
CA LEU A 277 19.06 5.41 13.38
C LEU A 277 20.12 4.56 12.67
N SER A 278 21.34 4.61 13.18
CA SER A 278 22.43 3.81 12.62
C SER A 278 22.14 2.33 12.78
N THR A 279 22.30 1.58 11.69
CA THR A 279 22.26 0.11 11.67
C THR A 279 23.66 -0.50 11.74
N LEU A 280 24.68 0.31 11.99
CA LEU A 280 26.04 -0.16 12.22
C LEU A 280 26.18 -0.79 13.61
N TYR A 281 26.94 -1.88 13.70
CA TYR A 281 27.25 -2.54 14.96
C TYR A 281 28.66 -3.11 14.97
N THR A 282 29.27 -3.18 16.16
CA THR A 282 30.61 -3.76 16.38
C THR A 282 30.59 -5.01 17.27
N ASP A 283 29.54 -5.14 18.08
CA ASP A 283 29.44 -6.17 19.11
C ASP A 283 28.51 -7.31 18.66
N GLN A 284 27.82 -7.97 19.59
CA GLN A 284 26.84 -9.00 19.28
C GLN A 284 25.58 -8.40 18.65
N LEU A 285 25.24 -8.89 17.45
CA LEU A 285 24.09 -8.45 16.67
C LEU A 285 22.78 -8.43 17.47
N GLU A 286 22.54 -9.42 18.32
CA GLU A 286 21.32 -9.51 19.15
C GLU A 286 21.18 -8.33 20.13
N ASN A 287 22.27 -7.97 20.81
CA ASN A 287 22.28 -6.82 21.73
C ASN A 287 22.12 -5.53 20.96
N SER A 288 22.81 -5.38 19.83
CA SER A 288 22.73 -4.19 18.99
C SER A 288 21.33 -3.99 18.37
N LEU A 289 20.65 -5.07 17.97
CA LEU A 289 19.25 -5.01 17.53
C LEU A 289 18.33 -4.55 18.68
N THR A 290 18.54 -5.09 19.88
CA THR A 290 17.78 -4.71 21.07
C THR A 290 17.96 -3.22 21.38
N ASP A 291 19.18 -2.70 21.28
CA ASP A 291 19.47 -1.29 21.52
C ASP A 291 18.95 -0.37 20.42
N LEU A 292 19.01 -0.80 19.15
CA LEU A 292 18.36 -0.12 18.04
C LEU A 292 16.84 -0.02 18.26
N GLY A 293 16.22 -1.10 18.74
CA GLY A 293 14.80 -1.13 19.12
C GLY A 293 14.45 -0.12 20.22
N LYS A 294 15.27 -0.04 21.28
CA LYS A 294 15.09 0.98 22.35
C LYS A 294 15.21 2.40 21.81
N GLN A 295 16.16 2.65 20.91
CA GLN A 295 16.34 3.95 20.27
C GLN A 295 15.13 4.31 19.41
N ALA A 296 14.61 3.38 18.61
CA ALA A 296 13.40 3.57 17.82
C ALA A 296 12.19 3.92 18.71
N ILE A 297 11.94 3.16 19.78
CA ILE A 297 10.85 3.45 20.72
C ILE A 297 11.00 4.87 21.30
N LYS A 298 12.21 5.22 21.75
CA LYS A 298 12.48 6.54 22.33
C LYS A 298 12.25 7.66 21.30
N ALA A 299 12.69 7.47 20.05
CA ALA A 299 12.49 8.44 18.98
C ALA A 299 11.00 8.68 18.71
N VAL A 300 10.21 7.61 18.60
CA VAL A 300 8.75 7.71 18.36
C VAL A 300 8.03 8.35 19.55
N LYS A 301 8.37 7.96 20.80
CA LYS A 301 7.81 8.60 22.01
C LYS A 301 8.17 10.09 22.10
N ASN A 302 9.29 10.49 21.51
CA ASN A 302 9.67 11.90 21.37
C ASN A 302 8.99 12.60 20.18
N GLY A 303 8.14 11.92 19.41
CA GLY A 303 7.37 12.48 18.31
C GLY A 303 7.99 12.33 16.92
N ALA A 304 8.97 11.44 16.73
CA ALA A 304 9.54 11.18 15.40
C ALA A 304 8.50 10.53 14.47
N LYS A 305 8.09 11.23 13.40
CA LYS A 305 7.09 10.73 12.43
C LYS A 305 7.71 9.92 11.30
N ILE A 306 9.02 10.01 11.11
CA ILE A 306 9.78 9.19 10.15
C ILE A 306 11.07 8.74 10.83
N LEU A 307 11.31 7.43 10.86
CA LEU A 307 12.58 6.83 11.23
C LEU A 307 13.29 6.35 9.97
N VAL A 308 14.55 6.76 9.80
CA VAL A 308 15.42 6.30 8.71
C VAL A 308 16.43 5.34 9.32
N LEU A 309 16.42 4.08 8.89
CA LEU A 309 17.45 3.10 9.27
C LEU A 309 18.60 3.26 8.28
N ASP A 310 19.78 3.60 8.80
CA ASP A 310 20.87 4.10 7.96
C ASP A 310 22.16 3.30 8.20
N ASP A 311 22.74 2.75 7.13
CA ASP A 311 24.05 2.09 7.14
C ASP A 311 25.16 2.95 6.51
N LYS A 312 24.85 4.17 6.07
CA LYS A 312 25.82 5.14 5.52
C LYS A 312 27.03 5.44 6.41
N PRO A 313 26.96 5.40 7.76
CA PRO A 313 28.15 5.53 8.60
C PRO A 313 29.29 4.56 8.23
N LEU A 314 28.97 3.39 7.64
CA LEU A 314 29.96 2.40 7.17
C LEU A 314 30.92 2.91 6.08
N VAL A 315 30.58 4.04 5.42
CA VAL A 315 31.49 4.72 4.47
C VAL A 315 32.78 5.14 5.17
N ASN A 316 32.68 5.64 6.42
CA ASN A 316 33.81 6.21 7.16
C ASN A 316 34.21 5.40 8.39
N GLU A 317 33.28 4.62 8.95
CA GLU A 317 33.47 3.90 10.20
C GLU A 317 33.75 2.41 9.97
N SER A 318 34.45 1.79 10.92
CA SER A 318 34.67 0.34 10.94
C SER A 318 33.56 -0.34 11.72
N GLY A 319 33.05 -1.44 11.19
CA GLY A 319 31.99 -2.22 11.84
C GLY A 319 31.26 -3.10 10.82
N TYR A 320 30.15 -3.65 11.27
CA TYR A 320 29.26 -4.48 10.46
C TYR A 320 27.92 -3.75 10.29
N ALA A 321 27.30 -3.85 9.11
CA ALA A 321 25.93 -3.42 8.92
C ALA A 321 24.99 -4.55 9.34
N MET A 322 23.95 -4.23 10.13
CA MET A 322 22.88 -5.18 10.38
C MET A 322 22.22 -5.55 9.04
N PRO A 323 21.85 -6.83 8.79
CA PRO A 323 21.03 -7.16 7.64
C PRO A 323 19.74 -6.32 7.67
N MET A 324 19.54 -5.45 6.67
CA MET A 324 18.50 -4.42 6.73
C MET A 324 17.09 -5.02 6.90
N LEU A 325 16.81 -6.16 6.24
CA LEU A 325 15.55 -6.88 6.42
C LEU A 325 15.32 -7.31 7.88
N LEU A 326 16.37 -7.70 8.61
CA LEU A 326 16.30 -8.09 10.02
C LEU A 326 16.06 -6.88 10.92
N ALA A 327 16.82 -5.79 10.70
CA ALA A 327 16.67 -4.55 11.46
C ALA A 327 15.26 -3.96 11.29
N LEU A 328 14.79 -3.84 10.04
CA LEU A 328 13.44 -3.37 9.71
C LEU A 328 12.36 -4.25 10.34
N SER A 329 12.46 -5.58 10.20
CA SER A 329 11.48 -6.51 10.76
C SER A 329 11.42 -6.44 12.28
N HIS A 330 12.58 -6.35 12.94
CA HIS A 330 12.68 -6.22 14.39
C HIS A 330 11.99 -4.94 14.88
N ILE A 331 12.33 -3.78 14.32
CA ILE A 331 11.75 -2.49 14.70
C ILE A 331 10.26 -2.45 14.40
N HIS A 332 9.86 -2.91 13.21
CA HIS A 332 8.45 -2.95 12.82
C HIS A 332 7.61 -3.73 13.83
N GLN A 333 8.01 -4.96 14.15
CA GLN A 333 7.30 -5.82 15.11
C GLN A 333 7.33 -5.26 16.54
N LEU A 334 8.46 -4.68 16.95
CA LEU A 334 8.60 -4.05 18.27
C LEU A 334 7.66 -2.85 18.42
N LEU A 335 7.61 -1.95 17.44
CA LEU A 335 6.71 -0.80 17.47
C LEU A 335 5.23 -1.21 17.46
N ILE A 336 4.87 -2.33 16.82
CA ILE A 336 3.50 -2.88 16.91
C ILE A 336 3.20 -3.29 18.35
N ARG A 337 4.09 -4.06 18.99
CA ARG A 337 3.91 -4.55 20.37
C ARG A 337 3.80 -3.41 21.39
N GLU A 338 4.49 -2.30 21.14
CA GLU A 338 4.45 -1.10 21.97
C GLU A 338 3.27 -0.16 21.63
N GLY A 339 2.45 -0.48 20.63
CA GLY A 339 1.34 0.38 20.19
C GLY A 339 1.80 1.70 19.53
N LEU A 340 3.01 1.73 18.98
CA LEU A 340 3.66 2.91 18.40
C LEU A 340 3.76 2.87 16.87
N ARG A 341 3.43 1.74 16.23
CA ARG A 341 3.68 1.56 14.79
C ARG A 341 2.93 2.57 13.92
N MET A 342 1.72 2.95 14.30
CA MET A 342 0.91 3.93 13.56
C MET A 342 1.45 5.35 13.67
N GLU A 343 2.34 5.65 14.63
CA GLU A 343 2.83 7.01 14.88
C GLU A 343 3.98 7.44 13.96
N THR A 344 4.58 6.49 13.23
CA THR A 344 5.79 6.72 12.45
C THR A 344 5.85 5.89 11.18
N SER A 345 6.58 6.34 10.17
CA SER A 345 7.00 5.52 9.03
C SER A 345 8.45 5.07 9.17
N LEU A 346 8.77 3.92 8.57
CA LEU A 346 10.12 3.38 8.51
C LEU A 346 10.63 3.52 7.08
N VAL A 347 11.80 4.12 6.92
CA VAL A 347 12.56 4.22 5.66
C VAL A 347 13.88 3.49 5.88
N VAL A 348 14.34 2.78 4.85
CA VAL A 348 15.60 2.00 4.88
C VAL A 348 16.46 2.33 3.69
#